data_AF-A0A950HHK9-F1
#
_entry.id   AF-A0A950HHK9-F1
#
_cell.length_a   1.000
_cell.length_b   1.000
_cell.length_c   1.000
_cell.angle_alpha   90.00
_cell.angle_beta   90.00
_cell.angle_gamma   90.00
#
_symmetry.space_group_name_H-M   'P 1'
#
loop_
_entity.id
_entity.type
_entity.pdbx_description
1 polymer ?
#
loop_
_entity_poly.entity_id
_entity_poly.type
_entity_poly.pdbx_seq_one_letter_code
_entity_poly.pdbx_strand_id
1 'polypeptide(L)' 'MSTTGTVQFRRFDVVGARELRDTVALIHRGAYAAGDASSDAFASESAFMRRFDAYTTQSGFDLVIAYQDSEPIGQTWDGH' A
#
# COMPACT_ATOMS: atom_id res chain seq x y z
N MET A 1 24.01 -8.63 6.27
CA MET A 1 23.57 -7.83 7.43
C MET A 1 22.52 -6.86 6.91
N SER A 2 21.24 -7.03 7.26
CA SER A 2 20.22 -6.06 6.90
C SER A 2 20.44 -4.82 7.75
N THR A 3 20.93 -3.74 7.15
CA THR A 3 21.09 -2.45 7.82
C THR A 3 19.71 -1.99 8.27
N THR A 4 19.49 -1.91 9.58
CA THR A 4 18.20 -1.48 10.13
C THR A 4 18.11 0.04 10.00
N GLY A 5 17.74 0.53 8.81
CA GLY A 5 17.46 1.95 8.58
C GLY A 5 16.22 2.40 9.36
N THR A 6 16.18 3.67 9.77
CA THR A 6 15.03 4.23 10.50
C THR A 6 13.78 4.18 9.63
N VAL A 7 12.71 3.57 10.15
CA VAL A 7 11.40 3.53 9.47
C VAL A 7 10.59 4.76 9.85
N GLN A 8 10.02 5.43 8.84
CA GLN A 8 9.16 6.60 8.99
C GLN A 8 7.77 6.31 8.44
N PHE A 9 6.73 6.67 9.19
CA PHE A 9 5.35 6.51 8.76
C PHE A 9 4.80 7.85 8.28
N ARG A 10 4.19 7.87 7.09
CA ARG A 10 3.53 9.06 6.55
C ARG A 10 2.07 8.74 6.30
N ARG A 11 1.18 9.60 6.79
CA ARG A 11 -0.26 9.51 6.58
C ARG A 11 -0.67 10.45 5.44
N PHE A 12 -1.57 9.97 4.60
CA PHE A 12 -2.15 10.68 3.48
C PHE A 12 -3.68 10.60 3.58
N ASP A 13 -4.32 11.71 3.27
CA ASP A 13 -5.77 11.76 3.10
C ASP A 13 -6.20 11.12 1.78
N VAL A 14 -7.49 11.16 1.48
CA VAL A 14 -8.06 10.59 0.24
C VAL A 14 -7.46 11.20 -1.03
N VAL A 15 -7.05 12.47 -1.02
CA VAL A 15 -6.46 13.12 -2.21
C VAL A 15 -5.04 12.60 -2.42
N GLY A 16 -4.21 12.63 -1.37
CA GLY A 16 -2.85 12.11 -1.42
C GLY A 16 -2.81 10.60 -1.68
N ALA A 17 -3.78 9.84 -1.19
CA ALA A 17 -3.90 8.41 -1.47
C ALA A 17 -4.11 8.12 -2.97
N ARG A 18 -4.95 8.90 -3.65
CA ARG A 18 -5.16 8.75 -5.09
C ARG A 18 -3.90 9.08 -5.90
N GLU A 19 -3.13 10.07 -5.46
CA GLU A 19 -1.83 10.41 -6.08
C GLU A 19 -0.79 9.30 -5.89
N LEU A 20 -0.86 8.57 -4.78
CA LEU A 20 0.06 7.49 -4.42
C LEU A 20 -0.42 6.09 -4.84
N ARG A 21 -1.43 6.00 -5.70
CA ARG A 21 -2.01 4.73 -6.17
C ARG A 21 -0.96 3.77 -6.75
N ASP A 22 0.00 4.28 -7.51
CA ASP A 22 1.06 3.45 -8.11
C ASP A 22 2.07 2.99 -7.07
N THR A 23 2.37 3.80 -6.05
CA THR A 23 3.17 3.38 -4.89
C THR A 23 2.47 2.27 -4.12
N VAL A 24 1.15 2.37 -3.98
CA VAL A 24 0.34 1.35 -3.30
C VAL A 24 0.37 0.00 -4.03
N ALA A 25 0.29 0.04 -5.36
CA ALA A 25 0.44 -1.14 -6.21
C ALA A 25 1.86 -1.74 -6.12
N LEU A 26 2.90 -0.89 -6.10
CA LEU A 26 4.30 -1.31 -5.97
C LEU A 26 4.55 -2.07 -4.66
N ILE A 27 4.09 -1.52 -3.53
CA ILE A 27 4.24 -2.14 -2.20
C ILE A 27 3.51 -3.49 -2.17
N HIS A 28 2.28 -3.56 -2.71
CA HIS A 28 1.52 -4.81 -2.79
C HIS A 28 2.27 -5.86 -3.61
N ARG A 29 2.76 -5.48 -4.79
CA ARG A 29 3.53 -6.38 -5.65
C ARG A 29 4.80 -6.89 -4.96
N GLY A 30 5.54 -6.02 -4.28
CA GLY A 30 6.74 -6.40 -3.53
C GLY A 30 6.46 -7.40 -2.41
N ALA A 31 5.37 -7.20 -1.66
CA ALA A 31 4.95 -8.10 -0.58
C ALA A 31 4.58 -9.50 -1.09
N TYR A 32 3.93 -9.61 -2.25
CA TYR A 32 3.50 -10.89 -2.83
C TYR A 32 4.54 -11.53 -3.76
N ALA A 33 5.49 -10.77 -4.32
CA ALA A 33 6.62 -11.32 -5.07
C ALA A 33 7.64 -12.05 -4.17
N ALA A 34 7.66 -11.73 -2.87
CA ALA A 34 8.51 -12.38 -1.87
C ALA A 34 7.94 -13.70 -1.31
N GLY A 35 6.70 -14.06 -1.66
CA GLY A 35 6.04 -15.29 -1.19
C GLY A 35 5.73 -16.25 -2.33
N ASP A 36 6.29 -17.46 -2.27
CA ASP A 36 5.89 -18.59 -3.12
C ASP A 36 4.45 -19.04 -2.78
N ALA A 37 3.41 -18.25 -3.02
CA ALA A 37 2.05 -18.71 -2.80
C ALA A 37 0.96 -17.93 -3.56
N SER A 38 0.31 -18.70 -4.44
CA SER A 38 -1.14 -18.94 -4.50
C SER A 38 -2.04 -17.86 -5.10
N SER A 39 -2.74 -18.32 -6.13
CA SER A 39 -3.84 -17.70 -6.87
C SER A 39 -5.08 -17.49 -5.98
N ASP A 40 -4.97 -16.70 -4.91
CA ASP A 40 -6.14 -16.21 -4.21
C ASP A 40 -6.67 -14.95 -4.93
N ALA A 41 -7.95 -14.96 -5.29
CA ALA A 41 -8.57 -13.84 -5.99
C ALA A 41 -8.59 -12.53 -5.14
N PHE A 42 -8.34 -12.60 -3.82
CA PHE A 42 -8.11 -11.44 -2.97
C PHE A 42 -6.66 -10.95 -2.99
N ALA A 43 -5.70 -11.82 -3.32
CA ALA A 43 -4.27 -11.53 -3.43
C ALA A 43 -3.88 -10.93 -4.79
N SER A 44 -4.69 -11.14 -5.83
CA SER A 44 -4.44 -10.52 -7.15
C SER A 44 -4.34 -8.99 -7.01
N GLU A 45 -3.26 -8.42 -7.52
CA GLU A 45 -3.04 -6.97 -7.59
C GLU A 45 -4.27 -6.24 -8.16
N SER A 46 -4.91 -6.81 -9.18
CA SER A 46 -6.11 -6.23 -9.79
C SER A 46 -7.33 -6.16 -8.85
N ALA A 47 -7.49 -7.13 -7.95
CA ALA A 47 -8.58 -7.15 -6.98
C ALA A 47 -8.28 -6.21 -5.81
N PHE A 48 -7.02 -6.18 -5.36
CA PHE A 48 -6.54 -5.25 -4.35
C PHE A 48 -6.71 -3.80 -4.81
N MET A 49 -6.24 -3.47 -6.01
CA MET A 49 -6.34 -2.11 -6.56
C MET A 49 -7.79 -1.69 -6.82
N ARG A 50 -8.68 -2.61 -7.20
CA ARG A 50 -10.12 -2.30 -7.31
C ARG A 50 -10.74 -1.89 -5.97
N ARG A 51 -10.33 -2.50 -4.85
CA ARG A 51 -10.82 -2.11 -3.51
C ARG A 51 -10.26 -0.75 -3.10
N PHE A 52 -8.97 -0.53 -3.34
CA PHE A 52 -8.33 0.75 -3.09
C PHE A 52 -9.03 1.88 -3.87
N ASP A 53 -9.28 1.68 -5.17
CA ASP A 53 -9.99 2.65 -6.00
C ASP A 53 -11.41 2.90 -5.49
N ALA A 54 -12.13 1.86 -5.06
CA ALA A 54 -13.47 2.01 -4.51
C ALA A 54 -13.48 2.78 -3.18
N TYR A 55 -12.55 2.50 -2.27
CA TYR A 55 -12.53 3.12 -0.94
C TYR A 55 -12.04 4.56 -1.00
N THR A 56 -11.14 4.88 -1.92
CA THR A 56 -10.73 6.26 -2.16
C THR A 56 -11.81 7.11 -2.82
N THR A 57 -13.00 6.58 -3.15
CA THR A 57 -14.16 7.41 -3.52
C THR A 57 -14.91 7.99 -2.33
N GLN A 58 -14.72 7.41 -1.13
CA GLN A 58 -15.43 7.78 0.09
C GLN A 58 -14.63 8.80 0.90
N SER A 59 -15.33 9.71 1.59
CA SER A 59 -14.71 10.58 2.59
C SER A 59 -14.32 9.76 3.82
N GLY A 60 -13.24 10.14 4.52
CA GLY A 60 -12.79 9.41 5.72
C GLY A 60 -11.84 8.24 5.43
N PHE A 61 -11.29 8.18 4.21
CA PHE A 61 -10.21 7.27 3.86
C PHE A 61 -8.86 7.79 4.37
N ASP A 62 -8.06 6.89 4.96
CA ASP A 62 -6.71 7.16 5.39
C ASP A 62 -5.73 6.12 4.83
N LEU A 63 -4.63 6.61 4.27
CA LEU A 63 -3.50 5.80 3.83
C LEU A 63 -2.30 6.09 4.72
N VAL A 64 -1.63 5.04 5.19
CA VAL A 64 -0.33 5.15 5.87
C VAL A 64 0.70 4.33 5.11
N ILE A 65 1.82 4.95 4.74
CA ILE A 65 2.97 4.28 4.10
C ILE A 65 4.17 4.33 5.04
N ALA A 66 4.83 3.20 5.22
CA ALA A 66 6.11 3.07 5.86
C ALA A 66 7.25 3.27 4.85
N TYR A 67 8.20 4.13 5.18
CA TYR A 67 9.39 4.41 4.38
C TYR A 67 10.66 4.06 5.14
N GLN A 68 11.63 3.44 4.48
CA GLN A 68 13.01 3.30 4.94
C GLN A 68 13.91 3.94 3.88
N ASP A 69 14.74 4.92 4.28
CA ASP A 69 15.63 5.65 3.36
C ASP A 69 14.91 6.23 2.10
N SER A 70 13.65 6.65 2.28
CA SER A 70 12.72 7.12 1.23
C SER A 70 12.15 6.05 0.30
N GLU A 71 12.54 4.78 0.47
CA GLU A 71 11.92 3.65 -0.20
C GLU A 71 10.62 3.24 0.53
N PRO A 72 9.48 3.12 -0.18
CA PRO A 72 8.25 2.62 0.41
C PRO A 72 8.35 1.12 0.67
N ILE A 73 8.23 0.70 1.93
CA ILE A 73 8.43 -0.69 2.37
C ILE A 73 7.18 -1.37 2.92
N GLY A 74 6.08 -0.64 3.07
CA GLY A 74 4.84 -1.18 3.63
C GLY A 74 3.70 -0.18 3.63
N GLN A 75 2.48 -0.68 3.75
CA GLN A 75 1.27 0.14 3.75
C GLN A 75 0.15 -0.44 4.61
N THR A 76 -0.72 0.43 5.07
CA THR A 76 -2.06 0.09 5.55
C THR A 76 -3.02 1.20 5.14
N TRP A 77 -4.26 0.83 4.86
CA TRP A 77 -5.32 1.79 4.57
C TRP A 77 -6.66 1.24 5.01
N ASP A 78 -7.53 2.16 5.39
CA ASP A 78 -8.90 1.86 5.80
C ASP A 78 -9.83 3.02 5.42
N GLY A 79 -11.12 2.71 5.30
CA GLY A 79 -12.18 3.68 5.04
C GLY A 79 -13.26 3.57 6.10
N HIS A 80 -13.71 4.71 6.62
CA HIS A 80 -14.67 4.80 7.72
C HIS A 80 -16.12 4.99 7.27
#